data_AF-A0A0M9GGU5-F1
#
_entry.id   AF-A0A0M9GGU5-F1
#
_cell.length_a   1.000
_cell.length_b   1.000
_cell.length_c   1.000
_cell.angle_alpha   90.00
_cell.angle_beta   90.00
_cell.angle_gamma   90.00
#
_symmetry.space_group_name_H-M   'P 1'
#
loop_
_entity.id
_entity.type
_entity.pdbx_description
1 polymer ?
#
loop_
_entity_poly.entity_id
_entity_poly.type
_entity_poly.pdbx_seq_one_letter_code
_entity_poly.pdbx_strand_id
1 'polypeptide(L)' 'MKMWAVTFVDDHGVQSVEHFDCEHQPSREQAAQWVRARLLPVPAELDLNDLDGRMDEPTVKSLKEQNSIQILRIAPAS' A
#
# COMPACT_ATOMS: atom_id res chain seq x y z
N MET A 1 14.15 6.29 -13.76
CA MET A 1 13.80 5.84 -12.40
C MET A 1 13.38 7.05 -11.61
N LYS A 2 12.08 7.13 -11.29
CA LYS A 2 11.51 8.17 -10.44
C LYS A 2 11.13 7.51 -9.13
N MET A 3 11.54 8.10 -8.03
CA MET A 3 11.22 7.58 -6.71
C MET A 3 9.95 8.27 -6.23
N TRP A 4 9.06 7.52 -5.60
CA TRP A 4 7.78 8.00 -5.08
C TRP A 4 7.72 7.77 -3.58
N ALA A 5 7.48 8.84 -2.84
CA ALA A 5 7.22 8.82 -1.42
C ALA A 5 5.74 8.51 -1.18
N VAL A 6 5.47 7.33 -0.61
CA VAL A 6 4.15 6.91 -0.16
C VAL A 6 4.10 7.09 1.35
N THR A 7 3.27 8.04 1.77
CA THR A 7 2.99 8.31 3.18
C THR A 7 1.74 7.55 3.59
N PHE A 8 1.84 6.78 4.66
CA PHE A 8 0.72 6.02 5.21
C PHE A 8 0.77 6.05 6.74
N VAL A 9 -0.36 5.73 7.36
CA VAL A 9 -0.45 5.49 8.80
C VAL A 9 -0.61 3.99 9.02
N ASP A 10 0.09 3.43 10.00
CA ASP A 10 -0.04 2.03 10.40
C ASP A 10 -1.06 1.81 11.55
N ASP A 11 -1.26 0.55 11.95
CA ASP A 11 -2.23 0.17 12.99
C ASP A 11 -2.03 0.88 14.34
N HIS A 12 -0.81 1.31 14.62
CA HIS A 12 -0.50 2.04 15.85
C HIS A 12 -0.77 3.55 15.73
N GLY A 13 -1.30 4.02 14.58
CA GLY A 13 -1.47 5.44 14.30
C GLY A 13 -0.16 6.15 13.97
N VAL A 14 0.93 5.40 13.75
CA VAL A 14 2.24 5.98 13.42
C VAL A 14 2.30 6.26 11.93
N GLN A 15 2.75 7.48 11.58
CA GLN A 15 2.88 7.88 10.20
C GLN A 15 4.27 7.49 9.67
N SER A 16 4.28 6.69 8.62
CA SER A 16 5.48 6.19 7.97
C SER A 16 5.53 6.63 6.51
N VAL A 17 6.74 6.82 5.98
CA VAL A 17 6.98 7.19 4.58
C VAL A 17 7.91 6.16 3.97
N GLU A 18 7.41 5.44 2.96
CA GLU A 18 8.21 4.50 2.19
C GLU A 18 8.46 5.04 0.78
N HIS A 19 9.64 4.76 0.26
CA HIS A 19 10.04 5.20 -1.07
C HIS A 19 10.10 4.02 -2.03
N PHE A 20 9.41 4.15 -3.15
CA PHE A 20 9.32 3.10 -4.17
C PHE A 20 9.79 3.63 -5.53
N ASP A 21 10.55 2.82 -6.26
CA ASP A 21 10.93 3.15 -7.63
C ASP A 21 9.76 2.83 -8.58
N CYS A 22 9.30 3.85 -9.32
CA CYS A 22 8.26 3.69 -10.34
C CYS A 22 8.39 4.76 -11.42
N GLU A 23 8.31 4.36 -12.68
CA GLU A 23 8.45 5.29 -13.82
C GLU A 23 7.31 6.31 -13.90
N HIS A 24 6.10 5.91 -13.48
CA HIS A 24 4.88 6.72 -13.51
C HIS A 24 4.33 6.97 -12.11
N GLN A 25 3.41 7.93 -11.98
CA GLN A 25 2.71 8.16 -10.72
C GLN A 25 1.88 6.92 -10.35
N PRO A 26 2.18 6.27 -9.22
CA PRO A 26 1.44 5.09 -8.82
C PRO A 26 0.03 5.46 -8.36
N SER A 27 -0.92 4.61 -8.69
CA SER A 27 -2.26 4.67 -8.12
C SER A 27 -2.23 4.35 -6.63
N ARG A 28 -3.26 4.79 -5.91
CA ARG A 28 -3.45 4.45 -4.48
C ARG A 28 -3.43 2.96 -4.24
N GLU A 29 -4.00 2.18 -5.16
CA GLU A 29 -3.96 0.73 -5.11
C GLU A 29 -2.56 0.15 -5.26
N GLN A 30 -1.75 0.65 -6.21
CA GLN A 30 -0.35 0.21 -6.34
C GLN A 30 0.47 0.58 -5.11
N ALA A 31 0.29 1.79 -4.59
CA ALA A 31 0.94 2.22 -3.36
C ALA A 31 0.54 1.34 -2.16
N ALA A 32 -0.74 0.98 -2.04
CA ALA A 32 -1.22 0.05 -1.03
C ALA A 32 -0.59 -1.35 -1.19
N GLN A 33 -0.49 -1.88 -2.40
CA GLN A 33 0.18 -3.15 -2.66
C GLN A 33 1.64 -3.15 -2.19
N TRP A 34 2.37 -2.06 -2.45
CA TRP A 34 3.76 -1.95 -2.03
C TRP A 34 3.91 -1.83 -0.52
N VAL A 35 3.11 -0.97 0.12
CA VAL A 35 3.08 -0.81 1.58
C VAL A 35 2.74 -2.15 2.24
N ARG A 36 1.74 -2.86 1.71
CA ARG A 36 1.37 -4.20 2.17
C ARG A 36 2.53 -5.17 2.06
N ALA A 37 3.18 -5.26 0.89
CA ALA A 37 4.32 -6.15 0.68
C ALA A 37 5.50 -5.85 1.61
N ARG A 38 5.65 -4.59 2.04
CA ARG A 38 6.72 -4.12 2.92
C ARG A 38 6.45 -4.40 4.40
N LEU A 39 5.23 -4.09 4.87
CA LEU A 39 4.84 -4.22 6.28
C LEU A 39 4.41 -5.63 6.64
N LEU A 40 3.78 -6.32 5.69
CA LEU A 40 3.27 -7.68 5.83
C LEU A 40 3.99 -8.59 4.84
N PRO A 41 5.31 -8.82 5.00
CA PRO A 41 6.01 -9.85 4.26
C PRO A 41 5.54 -11.23 4.80
N VAL A 42 4.31 -11.60 4.50
CA VAL A 42 3.74 -12.87 4.96
C VAL A 42 4.14 -13.96 3.95
N PRO A 43 4.66 -15.10 4.41
CA PRO A 43 5.08 -16.20 3.55
C PRO A 43 3.88 -16.76 2.78
N ALA A 44 3.98 -16.72 1.44
CA ALA A 44 3.39 -17.57 0.40
C ALA A 44 1.96 -18.19 0.50
N GLU A 45 1.24 -18.13 1.61
CA GLU A 45 0.04 -18.93 1.89
C GLU A 45 -1.20 -18.11 2.27
N LEU A 46 -1.10 -16.78 2.37
CA LEU A 46 -2.30 -15.95 2.39
C LEU A 46 -2.82 -15.87 0.96
N ASP A 47 -3.71 -16.81 0.61
CA ASP A 47 -4.35 -16.89 -0.69
C ASP A 47 -5.11 -15.58 -0.96
N LEU A 48 -4.51 -14.72 -1.80
CA LEU A 48 -4.99 -13.39 -2.12
C LEU A 48 -6.12 -13.39 -3.15
N ASN A 49 -6.63 -14.56 -3.54
CA ASN A 49 -7.74 -14.67 -4.48
C ASN A 49 -9.05 -14.04 -3.97
N ASP A 50 -9.17 -13.73 -2.67
CA ASP A 50 -10.34 -13.04 -2.12
C ASP A 50 -10.33 -11.51 -2.31
N LEU A 51 -9.26 -10.94 -2.88
CA LEU A 51 -9.25 -9.52 -3.26
C LEU A 51 -9.87 -9.29 -4.65
N ASP A 52 -10.17 -10.36 -5.40
CA ASP A 52 -10.66 -10.26 -6.76
C ASP A 52 -12.19 -10.17 -6.82
N GLY A 53 -12.68 -9.09 -7.43
CA GLY A 53 -13.83 -9.23 -8.33
C GLY A 53 -14.97 -8.22 -8.22
N ARG A 54 -15.03 -7.34 -7.20
CA ARG A 54 -16.19 -6.42 -7.03
C ARG A 54 -15.90 -5.02 -6.47
N MET A 55 -14.68 -4.70 -6.06
CA MET A 55 -14.40 -3.44 -5.35
C MET A 55 -13.28 -2.62 -6.00
N ASP A 56 -13.48 -1.31 -6.08
CA ASP A 56 -12.43 -0.36 -6.45
C ASP A 56 -11.40 -0.32 -5.30
N GLU A 57 -10.12 -0.50 -5.62
CA GLU A 57 -9.00 -0.48 -4.67
C GLU A 57 -9.08 -1.55 -3.53
N PRO A 58 -9.18 -2.87 -3.85
CA PRO A 58 -9.34 -3.91 -2.84
C PRO A 58 -8.19 -3.95 -1.82
N THR A 59 -6.95 -3.66 -2.25
CA THR A 59 -5.79 -3.64 -1.35
C THR A 59 -5.83 -2.47 -0.39
N VAL A 60 -6.20 -1.27 -0.86
CA VAL A 60 -6.41 -0.09 0.00
C VAL A 60 -7.43 -0.41 1.10
N LYS A 61 -8.52 -1.08 0.70
CA LYS A 61 -9.59 -1.42 1.63
C LYS A 61 -9.16 -2.49 2.64
N SER A 62 -8.51 -3.56 2.20
CA SER A 62 -7.99 -4.60 3.09
C SER A 62 -6.93 -4.08 4.06
N LEU A 63 -6.04 -3.18 3.61
CA LEU A 63 -5.09 -2.53 4.51
C LEU A 63 -5.82 -1.78 5.63
N LYS A 64 -6.86 -1.02 5.28
CA LYS A 64 -7.62 -0.23 6.25
C LYS A 64 -8.50 -1.09 7.16
N GLU A 65 -9.22 -2.06 6.61
CA GLU A 65 -10.19 -2.87 7.36
C GLU A 65 -9.52 -3.96 8.19
N GLN A 66 -8.47 -4.59 7.67
CA GLN A 66 -7.83 -5.75 8.33
C GLN A 66 -6.59 -5.36 9.14
N ASN A 67 -5.90 -4.28 8.76
CA ASN A 67 -4.62 -3.91 9.36
C ASN A 67 -4.60 -2.46 9.84
N SER A 68 -5.74 -1.75 9.82
CA SER A 68 -5.84 -0.33 10.18
C SER A 68 -4.83 0.59 9.48
N ILE A 69 -4.25 0.15 8.35
CA ILE A 69 -3.26 0.89 7.58
C ILE A 69 -3.98 1.76 6.55
N GLN A 70 -3.66 3.04 6.46
CA GLN A 70 -4.27 3.95 5.48
C GLN A 70 -3.22 4.76 4.72
N ILE A 71 -3.27 4.69 3.38
CA ILE A 71 -2.47 5.56 2.51
C ILE A 71 -2.98 7.01 2.63
N LEU A 72 -2.09 7.91 3.04
CA LEU A 72 -2.39 9.33 3.23
C LEU A 72 -2.02 10.17 2.00
N ARG A 73 -0.82 9.94 1.43
CA ARG A 73 -0.30 10.75 0.34
C ARG A 73 0.68 9.97 -0.53
N ILE A 74 0.66 10.27 -1.82
CA ILE A 74 1.63 9.78 -2.81
C ILE A 74 2.22 11.01 -3.49
N ALA A 75 3.53 11.18 -3.39
CA ALA A 75 4.24 12.30 -3.97
C ALA A 75 5.56 11.83 -4.59
N PRO A 76 6.10 12.51 -5.61
CA PRO A 76 7.45 12.23 -6.08
C PRO A 76 8.44 12.49 -4.93
N ALA A 77 9.34 11.54 -4.67
CA ALA A 77 10.47 11.73 -3.80
C ALA A 77 11.45 12.67 -4.51
N SER A 78 11.82 13.76 -3.81
CA SER A 78 12.67 14.83 -4.34
C SER A 78 14.15 14.52 -4.21
#